data_AF-R4S3D0-F1
#
_entry.id   AF-R4S3D0-F1
#
_cell.length_a   1.000
_cell.length_b   1.000
_cell.length_c   1.000
_cell.angle_alpha   90.00
_cell.angle_beta   90.00
_cell.angle_gamma   90.00
#
_symmetry.space_group_name_H-M   'P 1'
#
loop_
_entity.id
_entity.type
_entity.pdbx_description
1 polymer ?
#
loop_
_entity_poly.entity_id
_entity_poly.type
_entity_poly.pdbx_seq_one_letter_code
_entity_poly.pdbx_strand_id
1 'polypeptide(L)'
;ATHHDTGRCFMTSQNHGFCVDALRLPVDWDVLFTNTNDNSNEGVTHTYLPYFSVQFHPEHTAGPQDLECLFDVFLESVRDEIVDRPRITIRDRISQKLMYKPIAPMAIDRPKKVLILGSGGLSIGQAGEFDYSGSQAIKALKEESIQTLLINPNIATVQTSKGMADKVYFLPITAEYVEQVIRSERPDGVLLTFGGQTALNCGVELEKNGVFAKYNIKILGTPIESIIQTEDRKIFADRIGEINEKVAPSAAVYSIQEALNAAEQLGYPVMARAAFSLGGLGSGFANTKDELRTLAQQALAHSNQLIIDKSLKGWKEVEYEVVRDAYDNCITVCNMENVDPLGIHTGESIVVAPSQTLSNKEYNMLRTTAINVIRHFGIVGECNIQYALNPNSEEYYIIEVNARLSRSSALASKATGYPLAYVAAKLALGIGLPNIRNSVTEKTTACFEPSLDYCVVKIPRWDLSKFHRVCTKIGSSMKSVGEVMAIGRKFEE
;
A
#
# COMPACT_ATOMS: atom_id res chain seq x y z
N ALA A 1 -10.66 9.93 14.88
CA ALA A 1 -10.50 10.30 16.30
C ALA A 1 -9.07 10.07 16.79
N THR A 2 -8.43 11.06 17.39
CA THR A 2 -7.10 10.94 18.02
C THR A 2 -7.24 10.60 19.49
N HIS A 3 -6.59 9.53 19.94
CA HIS A 3 -6.55 9.14 21.35
C HIS A 3 -5.57 10.03 22.12
N HIS A 4 -6.02 10.60 23.24
CA HIS A 4 -5.29 11.64 23.96
C HIS A 4 -3.92 11.16 24.49
N ASP A 5 -3.86 9.97 25.08
CA ASP A 5 -2.64 9.52 25.79
C ASP A 5 -1.59 8.89 24.86
N THR A 6 -2.02 8.35 23.72
CA THR A 6 -1.11 7.68 22.77
C THR A 6 -0.79 8.55 21.55
N GLY A 7 -1.58 9.60 21.28
CA GLY A 7 -1.45 10.43 20.09
C GLY A 7 -1.84 9.71 18.78
N ARG A 8 -2.29 8.45 18.85
CA ARG A 8 -2.69 7.67 17.68
C ARG A 8 -4.05 8.13 17.16
N CYS A 9 -4.17 8.19 15.84
CA CYS A 9 -5.37 8.57 15.13
C CYS A 9 -6.02 7.34 14.47
N PHE A 10 -7.32 7.21 14.66
CA PHE A 10 -8.13 6.10 14.18
C PHE A 10 -9.25 6.61 13.28
N MET A 11 -9.58 5.85 12.23
CA MET A 11 -10.77 6.13 11.42
C MET A 11 -12.01 5.64 12.16
N THR A 12 -13.07 6.45 12.14
CA THR A 12 -14.26 6.22 12.96
C THR A 12 -15.52 6.58 12.18
N SER A 13 -16.56 5.75 12.27
CA SER A 13 -17.91 6.12 11.81
C SER A 13 -18.63 6.94 12.88
N GLN A 14 -19.31 8.00 12.45
CA GLN A 14 -19.97 8.97 13.31
C GLN A 14 -21.32 9.36 12.71
N ASN A 15 -22.32 9.55 13.57
CA ASN A 15 -23.62 10.09 13.16
C ASN A 15 -24.28 10.82 14.33
N HIS A 16 -23.77 12.02 14.65
CA HIS A 16 -24.29 12.87 15.72
C HIS A 16 -24.26 14.35 15.30
N GLY A 17 -25.18 15.14 15.85
CA GLY A 17 -25.27 16.60 15.62
C GLY A 17 -25.00 17.46 16.85
N PHE A 18 -24.72 16.82 17.99
CA PHE A 18 -24.40 17.44 19.27
C PHE A 18 -23.07 16.86 19.76
N CYS A 19 -22.29 17.63 20.54
CA CYS A 19 -21.03 17.18 21.12
C CYS A 19 -20.91 17.64 22.58
N VAL A 20 -20.06 16.93 23.34
CA VAL A 20 -19.72 17.29 24.72
C VAL A 20 -18.75 18.47 24.73
N ASP A 21 -19.02 19.48 25.56
CA ASP A 21 -18.09 20.60 25.79
C ASP A 21 -16.93 20.16 26.70
N ALA A 22 -15.78 19.84 26.08
CA ALA A 22 -14.58 19.39 26.76
C ALA A 22 -14.01 20.42 27.76
N LEU A 23 -14.35 21.71 27.64
CA LEU A 23 -13.87 22.76 28.55
C LEU A 23 -14.65 22.81 29.86
N ARG A 24 -15.77 22.09 29.96
CA ARG A 24 -16.68 22.11 31.12
C ARG A 24 -16.85 20.73 31.75
N LEU A 25 -15.89 19.83 31.56
CA LEU A 25 -15.89 18.53 32.23
C LEU A 25 -15.73 18.71 33.76
N PRO A 26 -16.44 17.91 34.59
CA PRO A 26 -16.19 17.85 36.02
C PRO A 26 -14.76 17.40 36.34
N VAL A 27 -14.28 17.69 37.55
CA VAL A 27 -12.88 17.45 37.98
C VAL A 27 -12.43 16.01 37.82
N ASP A 28 -13.33 15.03 37.96
CA ASP A 28 -13.01 13.60 37.89
C ASP A 28 -13.20 12.98 36.49
N TRP A 29 -13.34 13.82 35.46
CA TRP A 29 -13.53 13.40 34.07
C TRP A 29 -12.46 13.99 33.16
N ASP A 30 -11.95 13.14 32.28
CA ASP A 30 -10.90 13.46 31.34
C ASP A 30 -11.37 13.26 29.89
N VAL A 31 -10.79 14.03 28.97
CA VAL A 31 -10.93 13.81 27.53
C VAL A 31 -10.17 12.53 27.15
N LEU A 32 -10.84 11.63 26.44
CA LEU A 32 -10.27 10.37 25.98
C LEU A 32 -9.87 10.42 24.49
N PHE A 33 -10.74 10.98 23.66
CA PHE A 33 -10.50 11.17 22.23
C PHE A 33 -10.87 12.58 21.79
N THR A 34 -10.22 13.05 20.72
CA THR A 34 -10.48 14.34 20.09
C THR A 34 -10.57 14.19 18.58
N ASN A 35 -11.46 14.93 17.94
CA ASN A 35 -11.57 14.95 16.50
C ASN A 35 -10.38 15.72 15.89
N THR A 36 -9.65 15.08 14.99
CA THR A 36 -8.43 15.66 14.39
C THR A 36 -8.73 16.81 13.41
N ASN A 37 -9.97 16.94 12.94
CA ASN A 37 -10.35 17.94 11.95
C ASN A 37 -10.89 19.23 12.57
N ASP A 38 -11.70 19.14 13.63
CA ASP A 38 -12.38 20.29 14.23
C ASP A 38 -12.15 20.46 15.75
N ASN A 39 -11.40 19.54 16.37
CA ASN A 39 -11.09 19.49 17.79
C ASN A 39 -12.31 19.25 18.72
N SER A 40 -13.44 18.76 18.20
CA SER A 40 -14.56 18.36 19.06
C SER A 40 -14.18 17.18 19.95
N ASN A 41 -14.87 17.06 21.10
CA ASN A 41 -14.74 15.87 21.95
C ASN A 41 -15.23 14.63 21.22
N GLU A 42 -14.46 13.54 21.30
CA GLU A 42 -14.79 12.25 20.70
C GLU A 42 -14.91 11.12 21.74
N GLY A 43 -14.81 11.47 23.02
CA GLY A 43 -14.89 10.52 24.11
C GLY A 43 -14.37 11.10 25.42
N VAL A 44 -14.84 10.53 26.51
CA VAL A 44 -14.50 10.91 27.88
C VAL A 44 -14.32 9.68 28.75
N THR A 45 -13.52 9.80 29.81
CA THR A 45 -13.31 8.73 30.79
C THR A 45 -13.26 9.30 32.20
N HIS A 46 -13.74 8.55 33.17
CA HIS A 46 -13.63 8.92 34.57
C HIS A 46 -12.25 8.53 35.10
N THR A 47 -11.64 9.40 35.91
CA THR A 47 -10.29 9.22 36.46
C THR A 47 -10.12 7.96 37.33
N TYR A 48 -11.18 7.48 37.99
CA TYR A 48 -11.12 6.38 38.97
C TYR A 48 -12.17 5.29 38.78
N LEU A 49 -13.38 5.65 38.34
CA LEU A 49 -14.47 4.71 38.11
C LEU A 49 -14.35 4.07 36.72
N PRO A 50 -14.96 2.89 36.48
CA PRO A 50 -14.80 2.16 35.24
C PRO A 50 -15.76 2.69 34.16
N TYR A 51 -15.82 4.02 34.04
CA TYR A 51 -16.72 4.72 33.15
C TYR A 51 -15.92 5.33 32.00
N PHE A 52 -16.37 5.05 30.79
CA PHE A 52 -15.92 5.73 29.59
C PHE A 52 -17.06 5.82 28.59
N SER A 53 -16.93 6.75 27.68
CA SER A 53 -17.84 6.93 26.55
C SER A 53 -17.02 7.37 25.35
N VAL A 54 -17.49 6.99 24.16
CA VAL A 54 -16.98 7.45 22.88
C VAL A 54 -18.13 8.06 22.09
N GLN A 55 -17.82 9.08 21.29
CA GLN A 55 -18.81 9.83 20.50
C GLN A 55 -19.09 9.16 19.14
N PHE A 56 -18.15 8.34 18.67
CA PHE A 56 -18.24 7.52 17.46
C PHE A 56 -18.82 6.12 17.74
N HIS A 57 -19.06 5.36 16.68
CA HIS A 57 -19.67 4.03 16.72
C HIS A 57 -18.60 2.92 16.55
N PRO A 58 -18.01 2.38 17.63
CA PRO A 58 -17.04 1.29 17.53
C PRO A 58 -17.65 -0.03 17.05
N GLU A 59 -18.97 -0.18 17.07
CA GLU A 59 -19.72 -1.28 16.46
C GLU A 59 -19.82 -1.17 14.94
N HIS A 60 -19.33 -0.06 14.34
CA HIS A 60 -19.30 0.18 12.91
C HIS A 60 -20.64 -0.12 12.21
N THR A 61 -20.66 -0.88 11.11
CA THR A 61 -21.88 -1.33 10.40
C THR A 61 -22.84 -0.20 9.94
N ALA A 62 -22.41 0.75 9.11
CA ALA A 62 -21.24 0.77 8.23
C ALA A 62 -20.02 1.50 8.83
N GLY A 63 -18.82 1.18 8.32
CA GLY A 63 -17.59 1.89 8.67
C GLY A 63 -16.42 1.00 9.13
N PRO A 64 -15.28 1.62 9.47
CA PRO A 64 -14.04 0.94 9.81
C PRO A 64 -14.10 0.23 11.17
N GLN A 65 -13.43 -0.91 11.28
CA GLN A 65 -13.39 -1.76 12.48
C GLN A 65 -12.26 -1.40 13.46
N ASP A 66 -11.61 -0.25 13.24
CA ASP A 66 -10.32 0.12 13.83
C ASP A 66 -10.34 0.23 15.37
N LEU A 67 -11.53 0.39 15.97
CA LEU A 67 -11.75 0.56 17.42
C LEU A 67 -12.71 -0.48 18.03
N GLU A 68 -12.96 -1.61 17.36
CA GLU A 68 -13.74 -2.73 17.94
C GLU A 68 -13.14 -3.21 19.29
N CYS A 69 -11.82 -3.07 19.47
CA CYS A 69 -11.12 -3.44 20.71
C CYS A 69 -11.64 -2.73 21.98
N LEU A 70 -12.41 -1.65 21.86
CA LEU A 70 -13.06 -1.00 22.99
C LEU A 70 -14.11 -1.90 23.66
N PHE A 71 -14.73 -2.82 22.93
CA PHE A 71 -15.62 -3.83 23.51
C PHE A 71 -14.86 -4.83 24.37
N ASP A 72 -13.67 -5.28 23.93
CA ASP A 72 -12.81 -6.14 24.74
C ASP A 72 -12.44 -5.45 26.05
N VAL A 73 -12.02 -4.19 25.99
CA VAL A 73 -11.66 -3.41 27.18
C VAL A 73 -12.84 -3.28 28.15
N PHE A 74 -14.05 -3.05 27.64
CA PHE A 74 -15.26 -3.02 28.46
C PHE A 74 -15.51 -4.38 29.15
N LEU A 75 -15.47 -5.49 28.41
CA LEU A 75 -15.71 -6.83 28.94
C LEU A 75 -14.64 -7.26 29.96
N GLU A 76 -13.37 -6.95 29.70
CA GLU A 76 -12.26 -7.18 30.63
C GLU A 76 -12.45 -6.41 31.94
N SER A 77 -12.93 -5.17 31.85
CA SER A 77 -13.16 -4.33 33.02
C SER A 77 -14.33 -4.83 33.88
N VAL A 78 -15.41 -5.30 33.25
CA VAL A 78 -16.53 -5.96 33.96
C VAL A 78 -16.04 -7.25 34.63
N ARG A 79 -15.24 -8.06 33.93
CA ARG A 79 -14.70 -9.30 34.48
C ARG A 79 -13.85 -9.04 35.72
N ASP A 80 -12.93 -8.07 35.64
CA ASP A 80 -12.02 -7.77 36.75
C ASP A 80 -12.76 -7.20 37.98
N GLU A 81 -13.83 -6.43 37.78
CA GLU A 81 -14.72 -5.97 38.86
C GLU A 81 -15.45 -7.15 39.54
N ILE A 82 -15.91 -8.16 38.77
CA ILE A 82 -16.58 -9.35 39.32
C ILE A 82 -15.64 -10.19 40.20
N VAL A 83 -14.35 -10.26 39.85
CA VAL A 83 -13.37 -11.11 40.56
C VAL A 83 -12.52 -10.35 41.59
N ASP A 84 -12.91 -9.11 41.93
CA ASP A 84 -12.24 -8.23 42.90
C ASP A 84 -10.72 -8.09 42.66
N ARG A 85 -10.34 -7.95 41.38
CA ARG A 85 -8.94 -7.76 40.99
C ARG A 85 -8.47 -6.31 41.22
N PRO A 86 -7.16 -6.09 41.40
CA PRO A 86 -6.60 -4.74 41.53
C PRO A 86 -7.02 -3.84 40.35
N ARG A 87 -7.55 -2.66 40.67
CA ARG A 87 -8.15 -1.76 39.69
C ARG A 87 -7.09 -1.07 38.83
N ILE A 88 -7.00 -1.45 37.56
CA ILE A 88 -6.39 -0.64 36.49
C ILE A 88 -7.48 0.31 35.98
N THR A 89 -7.19 1.60 35.86
CA THR A 89 -8.16 2.58 35.34
C THR A 89 -8.55 2.22 33.90
N ILE A 90 -9.76 2.57 33.48
CA ILE A 90 -10.19 2.34 32.08
C ILE A 90 -9.28 3.08 31.12
N ARG A 91 -8.90 4.31 31.45
CA ARG A 91 -7.94 5.13 30.71
C ARG A 91 -6.63 4.37 30.46
N ASP A 92 -6.07 3.76 31.50
CA ASP A 92 -4.83 2.98 31.38
C ASP A 92 -5.03 1.72 30.53
N ARG A 93 -6.17 1.02 30.65
CA ARG A 93 -6.47 -0.16 29.82
C ARG A 93 -6.57 0.20 28.34
N ILE A 94 -7.32 1.25 28.01
CA ILE A 94 -7.45 1.75 26.64
C ILE A 94 -6.08 2.20 26.14
N SER A 95 -5.34 2.96 26.94
CA SER A 95 -3.99 3.39 26.60
C SER A 95 -3.07 2.22 26.31
N GLN A 96 -3.05 1.18 27.15
CA GLN A 96 -2.25 -0.03 26.95
C GLN A 96 -2.65 -0.77 25.67
N LYS A 97 -3.96 -0.90 25.40
CA LYS A 97 -4.48 -1.58 24.20
C LYS A 97 -4.14 -0.82 22.91
N LEU A 98 -4.18 0.52 22.96
CA LEU A 98 -3.91 1.37 21.81
C LEU A 98 -2.43 1.74 21.66
N MET A 99 -1.60 1.54 22.68
CA MET A 99 -0.19 1.92 22.66
C MET A 99 0.57 1.20 21.54
N TYR A 100 1.24 1.97 20.71
CA TYR A 100 2.20 1.44 19.74
C TYR A 100 3.62 1.65 20.26
N LYS A 101 4.42 0.59 20.25
CA LYS A 101 5.87 0.66 20.52
C LYS A 101 6.60 0.27 19.24
N PRO A 102 7.33 1.19 18.59
CA PRO A 102 8.06 0.86 17.38
C PRO A 102 9.18 -0.15 17.70
N ILE A 103 9.40 -1.10 16.79
CA ILE A 103 10.40 -2.18 16.94
C ILE A 103 11.82 -1.60 17.01
N ALA A 104 12.08 -0.53 16.26
CA ALA A 104 13.32 0.22 16.30
C ALA A 104 13.01 1.69 16.64
N PRO A 105 13.83 2.36 17.47
CA PRO A 105 13.69 3.79 17.71
C PRO A 105 13.86 4.54 16.38
N MET A 106 12.88 5.37 16.03
CA MET A 106 13.01 6.26 14.87
C MET A 106 14.22 7.17 15.07
N ALA A 107 15.14 7.18 14.12
CA ALA A 107 16.22 8.15 14.13
C ALA A 107 15.64 9.53 13.82
N ILE A 108 15.57 10.40 14.83
CA ILE A 108 14.97 11.74 14.78
C ILE A 108 15.81 12.72 13.93
N ASP A 109 17.05 12.36 13.59
CA ASP A 109 17.94 13.21 12.81
C ASP A 109 17.41 13.41 11.39
N ARG A 110 16.81 14.57 11.17
CA ARG A 110 16.35 15.06 9.87
C ARG A 110 17.54 15.08 8.88
N PRO A 111 17.44 14.37 7.75
CA PRO A 111 18.53 14.35 6.78
C PRO A 111 18.70 15.74 6.15
N LYS A 112 19.94 16.14 5.88
CA LYS A 112 20.24 17.41 5.20
C LYS A 112 20.24 17.23 3.69
N LYS A 113 20.67 16.05 3.22
CA LYS A 113 20.74 15.71 1.80
C LYS A 113 20.14 14.33 1.54
N VAL A 114 19.19 14.25 0.60
CA VAL A 114 18.49 13.02 0.24
C VAL A 114 18.68 12.70 -1.24
N LEU A 115 19.04 11.45 -1.52
CA LEU A 115 19.11 10.88 -2.86
C LEU A 115 17.78 10.24 -3.25
N ILE A 116 17.30 10.55 -4.44
CA ILE A 116 16.09 9.99 -5.04
C ILE A 116 16.51 9.24 -6.30
N LEU A 117 16.10 7.98 -6.41
CA LEU A 117 16.28 7.19 -7.62
C LEU A 117 15.02 7.29 -8.48
N GLY A 118 15.17 7.76 -9.71
CA GLY A 118 14.08 7.81 -10.69
C GLY A 118 13.76 6.41 -11.28
N SER A 119 12.87 6.37 -12.28
CA SER A 119 12.51 5.14 -12.98
C SER A 119 13.36 4.84 -14.22
N GLY A 120 14.15 5.80 -14.68
CA GLY A 120 14.85 5.67 -15.96
C GLY A 120 13.92 5.89 -17.16
N GLY A 121 14.26 5.27 -18.29
CA GLY A 121 13.48 5.36 -19.53
C GLY A 121 12.08 4.77 -19.35
N LEU A 122 11.10 5.36 -20.03
CA LEU A 122 9.73 4.86 -20.00
C LEU A 122 9.64 3.53 -20.75
N SER A 123 8.98 2.54 -20.16
CA SER A 123 8.68 1.26 -20.78
C SER A 123 7.24 0.83 -20.46
N ILE A 124 6.72 -0.13 -21.21
CA ILE A 124 5.45 -0.78 -20.86
C ILE A 124 5.56 -1.31 -19.42
N GLY A 125 4.57 -0.97 -18.58
CA GLY A 125 4.55 -1.33 -17.17
C GLY A 125 5.32 -0.38 -16.23
N GLN A 126 6.09 0.58 -16.75
CA GLN A 126 6.81 1.58 -15.96
C GLN A 126 6.88 2.92 -16.74
N ALA A 127 5.88 3.78 -16.57
CA ALA A 127 5.71 4.98 -17.38
C ALA A 127 5.84 6.27 -16.55
N GLY A 128 5.05 7.29 -16.89
CA GLY A 128 5.13 8.64 -16.35
C GLY A 128 4.67 8.79 -14.90
N GLU A 129 4.07 7.75 -14.31
CA GLU A 129 3.65 7.72 -12.91
C GLU A 129 4.81 8.04 -11.95
N PHE A 130 6.04 7.61 -12.29
CA PHE A 130 7.23 7.85 -11.48
C PHE A 130 7.86 9.23 -11.68
N ASP A 131 7.57 9.89 -12.81
CA ASP A 131 7.92 11.31 -12.99
C ASP A 131 7.06 12.20 -12.08
N TYR A 132 5.75 11.93 -12.04
CA TYR A 132 4.83 12.55 -11.10
C TYR A 132 5.24 12.29 -9.64
N SER A 133 5.46 11.02 -9.28
CA SER A 133 5.81 10.62 -7.92
C SER A 133 7.13 11.21 -7.43
N GLY A 134 8.19 11.11 -8.23
CA GLY A 134 9.49 11.71 -7.91
C GLY A 134 9.41 13.22 -7.76
N SER A 135 8.63 13.88 -8.61
CA SER A 135 8.37 15.33 -8.51
C SER A 135 7.68 15.74 -7.21
N GLN A 136 6.69 14.97 -6.76
CA GLN A 136 6.02 15.21 -5.47
C GLN A 136 6.95 14.99 -4.28
N ALA A 137 7.83 13.98 -4.36
CA ALA A 137 8.83 13.73 -3.32
C ALA A 137 9.82 14.90 -3.18
N ILE A 138 10.33 15.40 -4.31
CA ILE A 138 11.22 16.56 -4.37
C ILE A 138 10.55 17.78 -3.74
N LYS A 139 9.27 18.02 -4.06
CA LYS A 139 8.48 19.11 -3.46
C LYS A 139 8.40 18.96 -1.93
N ALA A 140 8.05 17.78 -1.44
CA ALA A 140 7.92 17.51 -0.01
C ALA A 140 9.25 17.74 0.74
N LEU A 141 10.37 17.27 0.18
CA LEU A 141 11.71 17.44 0.74
C LEU A 141 12.15 18.91 0.76
N LYS A 142 11.85 19.67 -0.30
CA LYS A 142 12.18 21.09 -0.39
C LYS A 142 11.45 21.94 0.64
N GLU A 143 10.16 21.68 0.87
CA GLU A 143 9.41 22.34 1.95
C GLU A 143 10.03 22.04 3.32
N GLU A 144 10.65 20.87 3.47
CA GLU A 144 11.43 20.52 4.65
C GLU A 144 12.89 21.02 4.59
N SER A 145 13.25 21.92 3.67
CA SER A 145 14.61 22.48 3.54
C SER A 145 15.70 21.41 3.41
N ILE A 146 15.39 20.28 2.77
CA ILE A 146 16.31 19.17 2.53
C ILE A 146 16.86 19.29 1.11
N GLN A 147 18.18 19.18 0.96
CA GLN A 147 18.82 19.19 -0.34
C GLN A 147 18.52 17.90 -1.10
N THR A 148 18.07 18.03 -2.34
CA THR A 148 17.60 16.94 -3.19
C THR A 148 18.60 16.59 -4.29
N LEU A 149 19.00 15.32 -4.34
CA LEU A 149 19.76 14.74 -5.44
C LEU A 149 18.88 13.77 -6.20
N LEU A 150 18.82 13.90 -7.51
CA LEU A 150 18.07 12.99 -8.38
C LEU A 150 19.03 12.27 -9.32
N ILE A 151 18.93 10.94 -9.40
CA ILE A 151 19.52 10.17 -10.50
C ILE A 151 18.38 9.69 -11.40
N ASN A 152 18.35 10.19 -12.63
CA ASN A 152 17.43 9.68 -13.65
C ASN A 152 18.03 9.93 -15.05
N PRO A 153 18.30 8.89 -15.86
CA PRO A 153 18.82 9.05 -17.21
C PRO A 153 17.78 9.60 -18.21
N ASN A 154 16.49 9.59 -17.86
CA ASN A 154 15.42 10.05 -18.74
C ASN A 154 15.31 11.57 -18.77
N ILE A 155 15.90 12.17 -19.81
CA ILE A 155 15.92 13.61 -20.08
C ILE A 155 14.53 14.22 -20.39
N ALA A 156 13.52 13.39 -20.66
CA ALA A 156 12.18 13.84 -21.04
C ALA A 156 11.21 13.91 -19.84
N THR A 157 11.74 14.04 -18.62
CA THR A 157 10.94 14.04 -17.38
C THR A 157 10.88 15.42 -16.73
N VAL A 158 9.74 15.77 -16.13
CA VAL A 158 9.58 17.02 -15.38
C VAL A 158 10.50 17.03 -14.16
N GLN A 159 10.70 15.90 -13.48
CA GLN A 159 11.59 15.79 -12.32
C GLN A 159 13.05 16.15 -12.62
N THR A 160 13.50 16.02 -13.88
CA THR A 160 14.86 16.40 -14.30
C THR A 160 14.97 17.83 -14.81
N SER A 161 13.87 18.59 -14.80
CA SER A 161 13.86 20.00 -15.22
C SER A 161 14.72 20.87 -14.30
N LYS A 162 15.32 21.91 -14.89
CA LYS A 162 16.18 22.85 -14.15
C LYS A 162 15.41 23.50 -12.99
N GLY A 163 15.98 23.42 -11.80
CA GLY A 163 15.39 23.98 -10.58
C GLY A 163 14.39 23.05 -9.88
N MET A 164 14.07 21.88 -10.45
CA MET A 164 13.20 20.91 -9.80
C MET A 164 13.91 20.23 -8.62
N ALA A 165 14.98 19.46 -8.86
CA ALA A 165 15.92 19.03 -7.81
C ALA A 165 17.10 20.01 -7.70
N ASP A 166 17.84 19.98 -6.57
CA ASP A 166 19.04 20.82 -6.40
C ASP A 166 20.19 20.33 -7.29
N LYS A 167 20.31 19.03 -7.49
CA LYS A 167 21.25 18.44 -8.44
C LYS A 167 20.66 17.22 -9.14
N VAL A 168 20.84 17.15 -10.45
CA VAL A 168 20.35 16.07 -11.30
C VAL A 168 21.52 15.37 -11.97
N TYR A 169 21.51 14.04 -11.93
CA TYR A 169 22.46 13.15 -12.57
C TYR A 169 21.77 12.35 -13.67
N PHE A 170 22.16 12.60 -14.91
CA PHE A 170 21.73 11.81 -16.07
C PHE A 170 22.64 10.58 -16.22
N LEU A 171 22.54 9.66 -15.26
CA LEU A 171 23.33 8.44 -15.19
C LEU A 171 22.41 7.21 -15.18
N PRO A 172 22.89 6.03 -15.64
CA PRO A 172 22.18 4.78 -15.46
C PRO A 172 21.89 4.50 -13.99
N ILE A 173 20.71 3.92 -13.70
CA ILE A 173 20.30 3.53 -12.35
C ILE A 173 20.77 2.11 -12.09
N THR A 174 22.08 1.95 -11.93
CA THR A 174 22.74 0.69 -11.57
C THR A 174 23.57 0.88 -10.31
N ALA A 175 23.80 -0.19 -9.54
CA ALA A 175 24.52 -0.10 -8.27
C ALA A 175 25.89 0.59 -8.39
N GLU A 176 26.63 0.33 -9.49
CA GLU A 176 27.93 0.95 -9.75
C GLU A 176 27.84 2.49 -9.86
N TYR A 177 26.98 3.01 -10.74
CA TYR A 177 26.86 4.46 -10.94
C TYR A 177 26.24 5.15 -9.71
N VAL A 178 25.25 4.52 -9.07
CA VAL A 178 24.63 5.06 -7.87
C VAL A 178 25.63 5.11 -6.71
N GLU A 179 26.48 4.08 -6.52
CA GLU A 179 27.55 4.14 -5.52
C GLU A 179 28.54 5.27 -5.81
N GLN A 180 28.89 5.51 -7.08
CA GLN A 180 29.79 6.62 -7.43
C GLN A 180 29.20 7.98 -7.04
N VAL A 181 27.89 8.19 -7.25
CA VAL A 181 27.20 9.41 -6.81
C VAL A 181 27.15 9.48 -5.28
N ILE A 182 26.79 8.40 -4.59
CA ILE A 182 26.81 8.32 -3.12
C ILE A 182 28.20 8.68 -2.57
N ARG A 183 29.26 8.15 -3.15
CA ARG A 183 30.65 8.40 -2.74
C ARG A 183 31.03 9.87 -2.89
N SER A 184 30.60 10.51 -3.98
CA SER A 184 30.89 11.91 -4.28
C SER A 184 30.05 12.87 -3.46
N GLU A 185 28.76 12.59 -3.30
CA GLU A 185 27.80 13.52 -2.74
C GLU A 185 27.56 13.34 -1.25
N ARG A 186 27.79 12.13 -0.72
CA ARG A 186 27.55 11.77 0.68
C ARG A 186 26.15 12.20 1.16
N PRO A 187 25.05 11.69 0.55
CA PRO A 187 23.72 11.94 1.08
C PRO A 187 23.56 11.32 2.48
N ASP A 188 22.63 11.83 3.29
CA ASP A 188 22.31 11.25 4.60
C ASP A 188 21.25 10.14 4.46
N GLY A 189 20.43 10.20 3.41
CA GLY A 189 19.42 9.19 3.14
C GLY A 189 19.06 9.01 1.68
N VAL A 190 18.33 7.92 1.39
CA VAL A 190 17.89 7.54 0.05
C VAL A 190 16.41 7.15 0.04
N LEU A 191 15.68 7.59 -0.99
CA LEU A 191 14.32 7.17 -1.28
C LEU A 191 14.31 6.20 -2.47
N LEU A 192 13.88 4.97 -2.22
CA LEU A 192 13.87 3.86 -3.20
C LEU A 192 12.47 3.59 -3.77
N THR A 193 11.41 4.01 -3.08
CA THR A 193 10.02 3.64 -3.37
C THR A 193 9.31 4.57 -4.38
N PHE A 194 10.05 5.44 -5.06
CA PHE A 194 9.52 6.48 -5.97
C PHE A 194 9.87 6.26 -7.45
N GLY A 195 10.77 5.31 -7.75
CA GLY A 195 11.32 5.08 -9.09
C GLY A 195 10.98 3.72 -9.69
N GLY A 196 9.85 3.14 -9.30
CA GLY A 196 9.40 1.84 -9.81
C GLY A 196 10.36 0.70 -9.51
N GLN A 197 10.32 -0.35 -10.32
CA GLN A 197 11.13 -1.56 -10.11
C GLN A 197 12.63 -1.29 -10.30
N THR A 198 12.98 -0.36 -11.19
CA THR A 198 14.37 0.01 -11.45
C THR A 198 15.06 0.55 -10.20
N ALA A 199 14.42 1.49 -9.48
CA ALA A 199 14.95 2.03 -8.25
C ALA A 199 15.00 0.99 -7.12
N LEU A 200 13.95 0.17 -6.97
CA LEU A 200 13.89 -0.89 -5.97
C LEU A 200 15.02 -1.91 -6.15
N ASN A 201 15.16 -2.48 -7.35
CA ASN A 201 16.18 -3.48 -7.64
C ASN A 201 17.59 -2.93 -7.41
N CYS A 202 17.85 -1.70 -7.85
CA CYS A 202 19.12 -1.02 -7.61
C CYS A 202 19.38 -0.83 -6.10
N GLY A 203 18.37 -0.42 -5.33
CA GLY A 203 18.45 -0.29 -3.88
C GLY A 203 18.77 -1.61 -3.18
N VAL A 204 18.09 -2.70 -3.55
CA VAL A 204 18.35 -4.05 -3.03
C VAL A 204 19.77 -4.52 -3.36
N GLU A 205 20.25 -4.25 -4.56
CA GLU A 205 21.63 -4.58 -4.96
C GLU A 205 22.67 -3.78 -4.16
N LEU A 206 22.44 -2.48 -3.96
CA LEU A 206 23.31 -1.61 -3.15
C LEU A 206 23.41 -2.08 -1.69
N GLU A 207 22.29 -2.51 -1.10
CA GLU A 207 22.25 -3.06 0.26
C GLU A 207 22.99 -4.40 0.34
N LYS A 208 22.77 -5.31 -0.61
CA LYS A 208 23.51 -6.58 -0.70
C LYS A 208 25.02 -6.36 -0.82
N ASN A 209 25.44 -5.31 -1.52
CA ASN A 209 26.83 -4.90 -1.66
C ASN A 209 27.37 -4.13 -0.43
N GLY A 210 26.55 -3.93 0.61
CA GLY A 210 26.93 -3.22 1.84
C GLY A 210 27.18 -1.73 1.65
N VAL A 211 26.70 -1.13 0.55
CA VAL A 211 26.98 0.27 0.20
C VAL A 211 26.34 1.23 1.21
N PHE A 212 25.09 1.00 1.60
CA PHE A 212 24.41 1.90 2.54
C PHE A 212 25.11 1.92 3.90
N ALA A 213 25.50 0.75 4.44
CA ALA A 213 26.29 0.67 5.66
C ALA A 213 27.68 1.34 5.50
N LYS A 214 28.39 1.07 4.41
CA LYS A 214 29.73 1.63 4.11
C LYS A 214 29.77 3.15 4.09
N TYR A 215 28.72 3.80 3.58
CA TYR A 215 28.64 5.26 3.48
C TYR A 215 27.69 5.89 4.52
N ASN A 216 27.16 5.10 5.47
CA ASN A 216 26.21 5.53 6.49
C ASN A 216 24.95 6.22 5.91
N ILE A 217 24.37 5.62 4.87
CA ILE A 217 23.16 6.10 4.21
C ILE A 217 21.94 5.46 4.86
N LYS A 218 20.96 6.27 5.26
CA LYS A 218 19.68 5.76 5.77
C LYS A 218 18.70 5.53 4.63
N ILE A 219 18.05 4.38 4.61
CA ILE A 219 16.90 4.15 3.73
C ILE A 219 15.69 4.82 4.37
N LEU A 220 15.06 5.74 3.66
CA LEU A 220 13.94 6.53 4.17
C LEU A 220 12.61 5.92 3.73
N GLY A 221 11.62 5.89 4.64
CA GLY A 221 10.32 5.26 4.40
C GLY A 221 10.36 3.76 4.67
N THR A 222 9.80 2.96 3.76
CA THR A 222 9.69 1.51 3.90
C THR A 222 11.07 0.87 4.08
N PRO A 223 11.29 0.07 5.14
CA PRO A 223 12.52 -0.68 5.33
C PRO A 223 12.82 -1.61 4.14
N ILE A 224 14.09 -1.76 3.80
CA ILE A 224 14.51 -2.60 2.67
C ILE A 224 14.16 -4.08 2.87
N GLU A 225 14.15 -4.54 4.11
CA GLU A 225 13.68 -5.89 4.46
C GLU A 225 12.21 -6.06 4.06
N SER A 226 11.34 -5.10 4.37
CA SER A 226 9.93 -5.13 3.96
C SER A 226 9.78 -5.17 2.45
N ILE A 227 10.60 -4.41 1.71
CA ILE A 227 10.63 -4.42 0.23
C ILE A 227 10.99 -5.83 -0.27
N ILE A 228 12.06 -6.43 0.26
CA ILE A 228 12.50 -7.79 -0.13
C ILE A 228 11.41 -8.82 0.16
N GLN A 229 10.78 -8.74 1.35
CA GLN A 229 9.74 -9.64 1.79
C GLN A 229 8.48 -9.57 0.91
N THR A 230 8.14 -8.39 0.36
CA THR A 230 6.99 -8.24 -0.54
C THR A 230 7.27 -8.63 -1.98
N GLU A 231 8.53 -8.54 -2.43
CA GLU A 231 8.92 -8.86 -3.82
C GLU A 231 9.19 -10.36 -4.02
N ASP A 232 9.69 -11.06 -3.01
CA ASP A 232 9.88 -12.52 -3.06
C ASP A 232 8.56 -13.24 -2.72
N ARG A 233 7.99 -13.95 -3.71
CA ARG A 233 6.70 -14.63 -3.56
C ARG A 233 6.65 -15.66 -2.43
N LYS A 234 7.75 -16.37 -2.17
CA LYS A 234 7.78 -17.40 -1.13
C LYS A 234 7.81 -16.72 0.24
N ILE A 235 8.70 -15.76 0.41
CA ILE A 235 8.78 -15.00 1.66
C ILE A 235 7.45 -14.29 1.92
N PHE A 236 6.86 -13.66 0.90
CA PHE A 236 5.55 -13.03 0.99
C PHE A 236 4.47 -14.01 1.47
N ALA A 237 4.38 -15.20 0.87
CA ALA A 237 3.41 -16.23 1.27
C ALA A 237 3.61 -16.69 2.72
N ASP A 238 4.86 -16.90 3.13
CA ASP A 238 5.21 -17.31 4.50
C ASP A 238 4.80 -16.22 5.51
N ARG A 239 5.15 -14.95 5.24
CA ARG A 239 4.81 -13.79 6.08
C ARG A 239 3.30 -13.57 6.17
N ILE A 240 2.56 -13.69 5.08
CA ILE A 240 1.10 -13.62 5.07
C ILE A 240 0.50 -14.76 5.93
N GLY A 241 1.08 -15.96 5.88
CA GLY A 241 0.67 -17.10 6.69
C GLY A 241 0.83 -16.89 8.20
N GLU A 242 1.81 -16.09 8.65
CA GLU A 242 2.04 -15.79 10.07
C GLU A 242 0.86 -15.05 10.73
N ILE A 243 0.08 -14.29 9.95
CA ILE A 243 -1.12 -13.57 10.42
C ILE A 243 -2.42 -14.31 10.09
N ASN A 244 -2.34 -15.58 9.69
CA ASN A 244 -3.47 -16.42 9.27
C ASN A 244 -4.23 -15.90 8.04
N GLU A 245 -3.59 -15.06 7.23
CA GLU A 245 -4.09 -14.60 5.95
C GLU A 245 -3.68 -15.58 4.83
N LYS A 246 -4.30 -15.46 3.65
CA LYS A 246 -4.09 -16.41 2.55
C LYS A 246 -3.67 -15.72 1.27
N VAL A 247 -2.55 -16.17 0.71
CA VAL A 247 -2.21 -15.91 -0.69
C VAL A 247 -2.86 -16.94 -1.60
N ALA A 248 -2.99 -16.61 -2.89
CA ALA A 248 -3.47 -17.57 -3.88
C ALA A 248 -2.61 -18.86 -3.84
N PRO A 249 -3.20 -20.06 -3.69
CA PRO A 249 -2.45 -21.30 -3.61
C PRO A 249 -1.61 -21.50 -4.87
N SER A 250 -0.31 -21.76 -4.68
CA SER A 250 0.64 -21.96 -5.78
C SER A 250 1.71 -22.98 -5.44
N ALA A 251 2.35 -23.53 -6.46
CA ALA A 251 3.46 -24.47 -6.34
C ALA A 251 4.54 -24.18 -7.38
N ALA A 252 5.79 -24.06 -6.92
CA ALA A 252 6.95 -24.04 -7.81
C ALA A 252 7.31 -25.48 -8.21
N VAL A 253 7.48 -25.72 -9.50
CA VAL A 253 7.71 -27.04 -10.09
C VAL A 253 8.83 -26.95 -11.13
N TYR A 254 9.58 -28.04 -11.29
CA TYR A 254 10.78 -28.09 -12.15
C TYR A 254 10.65 -29.13 -13.28
N SER A 255 9.54 -29.86 -13.32
CA SER A 255 9.25 -30.84 -14.34
C SER A 255 7.78 -30.83 -14.73
N ILE A 256 7.48 -31.34 -15.93
CA ILE A 256 6.10 -31.51 -16.39
C ILE A 256 5.31 -32.39 -15.39
N GLN A 257 5.92 -33.45 -14.87
CA GLN A 257 5.24 -34.35 -13.93
C GLN A 257 4.90 -33.65 -12.60
N GLU A 258 5.83 -32.86 -12.06
CA GLU A 258 5.55 -32.04 -10.88
C GLU A 258 4.43 -31.03 -11.13
N ALA A 259 4.40 -30.38 -12.32
CA ALA A 259 3.33 -29.47 -12.70
C ALA A 259 1.95 -30.16 -12.68
N LEU A 260 1.86 -31.37 -13.23
CA LEU A 260 0.62 -32.13 -13.24
C LEU A 260 0.19 -32.55 -11.82
N ASN A 261 1.13 -32.99 -10.98
CA ASN A 261 0.86 -33.36 -9.59
C ASN A 261 0.40 -32.15 -8.77
N ALA A 262 1.04 -30.99 -8.94
CA ALA A 262 0.64 -29.75 -8.30
C ALA A 262 -0.77 -29.33 -8.72
N ALA A 263 -1.11 -29.44 -10.00
CA ALA A 263 -2.45 -29.12 -10.48
C ALA A 263 -3.53 -30.09 -9.99
N GLU A 264 -3.20 -31.35 -9.72
CA GLU A 264 -4.12 -32.29 -9.07
C GLU A 264 -4.41 -31.88 -7.61
N GLN A 265 -3.42 -31.35 -6.89
CA GLN A 265 -3.59 -30.84 -5.53
C GLN A 265 -4.34 -29.50 -5.48
N LEU A 266 -3.99 -28.57 -6.36
CA LEU A 266 -4.63 -27.25 -6.46
C LEU A 266 -6.05 -27.35 -7.04
N GLY A 267 -6.28 -28.34 -7.89
CA GLY A 267 -7.51 -28.55 -8.64
C GLY A 267 -7.62 -27.59 -9.84
N TYR A 268 -8.01 -28.12 -10.99
CA TYR A 268 -8.24 -27.33 -12.21
C TYR A 268 -9.44 -26.37 -12.07
N PRO A 269 -9.46 -25.25 -12.83
CA PRO A 269 -8.38 -24.76 -13.69
C PRO A 269 -7.17 -24.23 -12.91
N VAL A 270 -6.00 -24.23 -13.55
CA VAL A 270 -4.74 -23.68 -13.02
C VAL A 270 -4.10 -22.71 -14.01
N MET A 271 -3.25 -21.82 -13.52
CA MET A 271 -2.40 -20.96 -14.36
C MET A 271 -0.95 -21.43 -14.25
N ALA A 272 -0.32 -21.68 -15.39
CA ALA A 272 1.11 -21.98 -15.47
C ALA A 272 1.86 -20.69 -15.83
N ARG A 273 2.96 -20.38 -15.13
CA ARG A 273 3.82 -19.23 -15.40
C ARG A 273 5.29 -19.61 -15.32
N ALA A 274 6.08 -19.23 -16.31
CA ALA A 274 7.53 -19.38 -16.21
C ALA A 274 8.08 -18.46 -15.11
N ALA A 275 8.98 -18.97 -14.27
CA ALA A 275 9.67 -18.14 -13.27
C ALA A 275 10.61 -17.12 -13.94
N PHE A 276 10.86 -16.00 -13.26
CA PHE A 276 11.77 -14.93 -13.70
C PHE A 276 11.44 -14.27 -15.05
N SER A 277 10.21 -14.42 -15.56
CA SER A 277 9.75 -13.70 -16.75
C SER A 277 8.97 -12.44 -16.38
N LEU A 278 9.36 -11.31 -16.95
CA LEU A 278 8.60 -10.06 -16.87
C LEU A 278 7.39 -10.13 -17.82
N GLY A 279 6.23 -9.66 -17.36
CA GLY A 279 5.04 -9.56 -18.20
C GLY A 279 4.57 -10.90 -18.76
N GLY A 280 4.48 -11.96 -17.95
CA GLY A 280 3.74 -13.18 -18.30
C GLY A 280 4.22 -13.96 -19.53
N LEU A 281 5.48 -13.80 -19.97
CA LEU A 281 6.04 -14.58 -21.06
C LEU A 281 6.01 -16.08 -20.69
N GLY A 282 5.39 -16.91 -21.55
CA GLY A 282 5.21 -18.34 -21.29
C GLY A 282 4.12 -18.67 -20.27
N SER A 283 3.25 -17.72 -19.92
CA SER A 283 2.10 -17.98 -19.06
C SER A 283 0.86 -18.45 -19.84
N GLY A 284 0.03 -19.27 -19.20
CA GLY A 284 -1.22 -19.73 -19.79
C GLY A 284 -2.14 -20.42 -18.77
N PHE A 285 -3.42 -20.45 -19.08
CA PHE A 285 -4.42 -21.17 -18.28
C PHE A 285 -4.60 -22.58 -18.83
N ALA A 286 -4.66 -23.55 -17.92
CA ALA A 286 -5.01 -24.93 -18.23
C ALA A 286 -6.26 -25.32 -17.45
N ASN A 287 -7.29 -25.77 -18.16
CA ASN A 287 -8.49 -26.37 -17.60
C ASN A 287 -8.35 -27.90 -17.46
N THR A 288 -7.39 -28.49 -18.17
CA THR A 288 -7.18 -29.94 -18.22
C THR A 288 -5.71 -30.30 -18.12
N LYS A 289 -5.45 -31.58 -17.81
CA LYS A 289 -4.11 -32.17 -17.73
C LYS A 289 -3.32 -32.05 -19.03
N ASP A 290 -3.98 -32.18 -20.18
CA ASP A 290 -3.33 -32.12 -21.49
C ASP A 290 -2.99 -30.68 -21.92
N GLU A 291 -3.86 -29.72 -21.58
CA GLU A 291 -3.56 -28.30 -21.73
C GLU A 291 -2.35 -27.90 -20.89
N LEU A 292 -2.31 -28.33 -19.62
CA LEU A 292 -1.19 -28.03 -18.72
C LEU A 292 0.12 -28.67 -19.21
N ARG A 293 0.08 -29.92 -19.69
CA ARG A 293 1.26 -30.59 -20.24
C ARG A 293 1.86 -29.78 -21.40
N THR A 294 1.01 -29.30 -22.31
CA THR A 294 1.44 -28.51 -23.47
C THR A 294 2.07 -27.19 -23.03
N LEU A 295 1.44 -26.48 -22.09
CA LEU A 295 1.96 -25.22 -21.54
C LEU A 295 3.28 -25.42 -20.80
N ALA A 296 3.36 -26.43 -19.93
CA ALA A 296 4.55 -26.74 -19.15
C ALA A 296 5.73 -27.11 -20.07
N GLN A 297 5.49 -27.86 -21.14
CA GLN A 297 6.54 -28.21 -22.11
C GLN A 297 7.09 -26.99 -22.84
N GLN A 298 6.22 -26.05 -23.23
CA GLN A 298 6.64 -24.80 -23.86
C GLN A 298 7.39 -23.89 -22.89
N ALA A 299 6.90 -23.75 -21.66
CA ALA A 299 7.49 -22.88 -20.67
C ALA A 299 8.84 -23.41 -20.15
N LEU A 300 8.96 -24.72 -19.90
CA LEU A 300 10.20 -25.35 -19.43
C LEU A 300 11.29 -25.40 -20.51
N ALA A 301 10.95 -25.21 -21.79
CA ALA A 301 11.95 -25.03 -22.84
C ALA A 301 12.71 -23.69 -22.74
N HIS A 302 12.15 -22.72 -22.01
CA HIS A 302 12.67 -21.36 -21.88
C HIS A 302 12.97 -20.95 -20.42
N SER A 303 12.58 -21.76 -19.44
CA SER A 303 12.82 -21.54 -18.01
C SER A 303 13.07 -22.86 -17.29
N ASN A 304 13.96 -22.87 -16.30
CA ASN A 304 14.21 -24.06 -15.48
C ASN A 304 13.16 -24.28 -14.39
N GLN A 305 12.24 -23.32 -14.20
CA GLN A 305 11.21 -23.38 -13.17
C GLN A 305 9.88 -22.85 -13.73
N LEU A 306 8.79 -23.51 -13.34
CA LEU A 306 7.42 -23.15 -13.62
C LEU A 306 6.68 -22.96 -12.29
N ILE A 307 5.76 -22.01 -12.24
CA ILE A 307 4.84 -21.81 -11.11
C ILE A 307 3.45 -22.19 -11.57
N ILE A 308 2.81 -23.10 -10.82
CA ILE A 308 1.42 -23.49 -11.02
C ILE A 308 0.58 -22.81 -9.95
N ASP A 309 -0.29 -21.89 -10.34
CA ASP A 309 -1.23 -21.21 -9.45
C ASP A 309 -2.63 -21.79 -9.61
N LYS A 310 -3.41 -21.78 -8.52
CA LYS A 310 -4.85 -21.94 -8.61
C LYS A 310 -5.42 -20.87 -9.53
N SER A 311 -6.19 -21.25 -10.55
CA SER A 311 -6.86 -20.27 -11.40
C SER A 311 -8.01 -19.66 -10.62
N LEU A 312 -7.88 -18.37 -10.34
CA LEU A 312 -8.92 -17.51 -9.77
C LEU A 312 -9.61 -16.70 -10.89
N LYS A 313 -9.56 -17.20 -12.13
CA LYS A 313 -10.15 -16.53 -13.30
C LYS A 313 -11.64 -16.27 -13.09
N GLY A 314 -12.07 -15.03 -13.34
CA GLY A 314 -13.46 -14.62 -13.15
C GLY A 314 -13.77 -14.11 -11.74
N TRP A 315 -12.82 -14.18 -10.80
CA TRP A 315 -12.97 -13.53 -9.51
C TRP A 315 -12.84 -12.01 -9.69
N LYS A 316 -13.51 -11.25 -8.81
CA LYS A 316 -13.39 -9.79 -8.78
C LYS A 316 -11.96 -9.46 -8.37
N GLU A 317 -11.32 -8.54 -9.08
CA GLU A 317 -10.00 -8.04 -8.70
C GLU A 317 -10.18 -6.65 -8.08
N VAL A 318 -9.70 -6.49 -6.84
CA VAL A 318 -9.90 -5.29 -6.03
C VAL A 318 -8.54 -4.83 -5.49
N GLU A 319 -8.29 -3.53 -5.55
CA GLU A 319 -7.03 -2.93 -5.09
C GLU A 319 -7.29 -1.88 -4.01
N TYR A 320 -6.35 -1.76 -3.06
CA TYR A 320 -6.34 -0.70 -2.07
C TYR A 320 -5.00 0.02 -2.04
N GLU A 321 -5.05 1.34 -2.01
CA GLU A 321 -3.90 2.20 -1.73
C GLU A 321 -3.86 2.49 -0.23
N VAL A 322 -2.81 2.01 0.43
CA VAL A 322 -2.67 2.05 1.88
C VAL A 322 -1.54 3.00 2.24
N VAL A 323 -1.77 3.82 3.25
CA VAL A 323 -0.76 4.73 3.79
C VAL A 323 -0.57 4.46 5.27
N ARG A 324 0.69 4.25 5.68
CA ARG A 324 1.06 4.00 7.06
C ARG A 324 2.21 4.89 7.49
N ASP A 325 2.05 5.58 8.61
CA ASP A 325 3.13 6.35 9.21
C ASP A 325 3.94 5.54 10.22
N ALA A 326 5.03 6.13 10.69
CA ALA A 326 5.92 5.49 11.65
C ALA A 326 5.34 5.42 13.10
N TYR A 327 4.16 5.99 13.33
CA TYR A 327 3.42 5.98 14.61
C TYR A 327 2.23 5.00 14.58
N ASP A 328 2.18 4.14 13.55
CA ASP A 328 1.17 3.11 13.35
C ASP A 328 -0.25 3.64 13.09
N ASN A 329 -0.36 4.89 12.63
CA ASN A 329 -1.57 5.36 11.96
C ASN A 329 -1.55 4.76 10.55
N CYS A 330 -2.61 4.04 10.19
CA CYS A 330 -2.70 3.29 8.94
C CYS A 330 -4.11 3.46 8.37
N ILE A 331 -4.21 3.91 7.12
CA ILE A 331 -5.47 4.27 6.45
C ILE A 331 -5.48 3.73 5.02
N THR A 332 -6.68 3.51 4.46
CA THR A 332 -6.86 3.18 3.05
C THR A 332 -7.38 4.38 2.27
N VAL A 333 -6.52 5.01 1.48
CA VAL A 333 -6.81 6.29 0.81
C VAL A 333 -7.71 6.10 -0.41
N CYS A 334 -7.59 4.99 -1.12
CA CYS A 334 -8.41 4.71 -2.28
C CYS A 334 -8.61 3.20 -2.40
N ASN A 335 -9.80 2.81 -2.81
CA ASN A 335 -10.10 1.45 -3.24
C ASN A 335 -10.55 1.49 -4.71
N MET A 336 -10.13 0.48 -5.46
CA MET A 336 -10.38 0.36 -6.89
C MET A 336 -10.92 -1.02 -7.19
N GLU A 337 -11.88 -1.09 -8.10
CA GLU A 337 -12.46 -2.34 -8.59
C GLU A 337 -12.20 -2.48 -10.09
N ASN A 338 -11.65 -3.62 -10.49
CA ASN A 338 -11.46 -3.91 -11.90
C ASN A 338 -12.78 -4.38 -12.50
N VAL A 339 -13.16 -3.76 -13.61
CA VAL A 339 -14.31 -4.19 -14.43
C VAL A 339 -13.97 -5.49 -15.15
N ASP A 340 -12.73 -5.58 -15.64
CA ASP A 340 -12.17 -6.82 -16.17
C ASP A 340 -11.80 -7.74 -15.00
N PRO A 341 -12.28 -9.01 -14.97
CA PRO A 341 -12.01 -9.92 -13.87
C PRO A 341 -10.56 -10.41 -13.89
N LEU A 342 -10.16 -11.04 -12.77
CA LEU A 342 -8.82 -11.59 -12.61
C LEU A 342 -8.43 -12.51 -13.79
N GLY A 343 -7.21 -12.32 -14.26
CA GLY A 343 -6.65 -12.95 -15.46
C GLY A 343 -6.28 -11.94 -16.54
N ILE A 344 -6.79 -10.71 -16.43
CA ILE A 344 -6.30 -9.52 -17.12
C ILE A 344 -5.57 -8.68 -16.07
N HIS A 345 -4.34 -8.24 -16.36
CA HIS A 345 -3.55 -7.46 -15.41
C HIS A 345 -4.25 -6.13 -15.12
N THR A 346 -4.25 -5.66 -13.86
CA THR A 346 -4.72 -4.32 -13.44
C THR A 346 -4.35 -3.16 -14.40
N GLY A 347 -3.12 -3.17 -14.93
CA GLY A 347 -2.66 -2.19 -15.93
C GLY A 347 -3.37 -2.29 -17.29
N GLU A 348 -3.82 -3.47 -17.69
CA GLU A 348 -4.63 -3.76 -18.87
C GLU A 348 -6.14 -3.68 -18.64
N SER A 349 -6.58 -3.67 -17.37
CA SER A 349 -7.98 -3.64 -17.00
C SER A 349 -8.58 -2.23 -17.09
N ILE A 350 -9.88 -2.18 -17.38
CA ILE A 350 -10.72 -1.05 -17.02
C ILE A 350 -10.92 -1.09 -15.50
N VAL A 351 -10.74 0.06 -14.84
CA VAL A 351 -10.75 0.17 -13.38
C VAL A 351 -11.66 1.30 -12.95
N VAL A 352 -12.46 1.09 -11.89
CA VAL A 352 -13.32 2.11 -11.31
C VAL A 352 -12.92 2.45 -9.87
N ALA A 353 -13.08 3.72 -9.50
CA ALA A 353 -12.91 4.20 -8.13
C ALA A 353 -14.09 5.12 -7.72
N PRO A 354 -14.71 4.92 -6.54
CA PRO A 354 -14.49 3.79 -5.63
C PRO A 354 -15.06 2.48 -6.20
N SER A 355 -14.81 1.34 -5.55
CA SER A 355 -15.50 0.07 -5.85
C SER A 355 -17.03 0.22 -5.81
N GLN A 356 -17.73 -0.48 -6.70
CA GLN A 356 -19.16 -0.32 -6.95
C GLN A 356 -19.98 -1.55 -6.54
N THR A 357 -19.40 -2.75 -6.58
CA THR A 357 -20.16 -4.00 -6.36
C THR A 357 -19.84 -4.72 -5.05
N LEU A 358 -19.08 -4.08 -4.17
CA LEU A 358 -18.77 -4.61 -2.85
C LEU A 358 -19.87 -4.21 -1.85
N SER A 359 -20.35 -5.19 -1.09
CA SER A 359 -21.11 -4.93 0.12
C SER A 359 -20.23 -4.24 1.17
N ASN A 360 -20.85 -3.59 2.15
CA ASN A 360 -20.13 -3.00 3.29
C ASN A 360 -19.26 -4.04 4.01
N LYS A 361 -19.71 -5.30 4.08
CA LYS A 361 -18.97 -6.38 4.74
C LYS A 361 -17.73 -6.78 3.95
N GLU A 362 -17.86 -6.99 2.64
CA GLU A 362 -16.71 -7.29 1.76
C GLU A 362 -15.71 -6.14 1.76
N TYR A 363 -16.18 -4.89 1.66
CA TYR A 363 -15.33 -3.70 1.70
C TYR A 363 -14.50 -3.65 2.99
N ASN A 364 -15.16 -3.71 4.16
CA ASN A 364 -14.46 -3.55 5.43
C ASN A 364 -13.60 -4.77 5.78
N MET A 365 -13.98 -5.97 5.35
CA MET A 365 -13.14 -7.16 5.45
C MET A 365 -11.81 -6.95 4.69
N LEU A 366 -11.86 -6.57 3.42
CA LEU A 366 -10.66 -6.32 2.62
C LEU A 366 -9.85 -5.13 3.15
N ARG A 367 -10.51 -4.03 3.55
CA ARG A 367 -9.88 -2.87 4.18
C ARG A 367 -9.12 -3.24 5.46
N THR A 368 -9.77 -3.96 6.38
CA THR A 368 -9.15 -4.40 7.65
C THR A 368 -7.96 -5.33 7.38
N THR A 369 -8.11 -6.28 6.45
CA THR A 369 -6.99 -7.14 6.01
C THR A 369 -5.85 -6.31 5.43
N ALA A 370 -6.11 -5.31 4.60
CA ALA A 370 -5.09 -4.42 4.04
C ALA A 370 -4.26 -3.79 5.16
N ILE A 371 -4.94 -3.14 6.11
CA ILE A 371 -4.30 -2.49 7.25
C ILE A 371 -3.45 -3.48 8.07
N ASN A 372 -3.99 -4.68 8.34
CA ASN A 372 -3.27 -5.72 9.10
C ASN A 372 -2.02 -6.21 8.38
N VAL A 373 -2.11 -6.48 7.07
CA VAL A 373 -0.99 -6.90 6.23
C VAL A 373 0.09 -5.81 6.22
N ILE A 374 -0.27 -4.55 5.92
CA ILE A 374 0.71 -3.46 5.82
C ILE A 374 1.41 -3.19 7.17
N ARG A 375 0.68 -3.30 8.29
CA ARG A 375 1.28 -3.26 9.63
C ARG A 375 2.24 -4.41 9.87
N HIS A 376 1.88 -5.63 9.47
CA HIS A 376 2.70 -6.83 9.65
C HIS A 376 4.02 -6.78 8.87
N PHE A 377 4.02 -6.24 7.66
CA PHE A 377 5.24 -6.00 6.88
C PHE A 377 6.04 -4.79 7.38
N GLY A 378 5.50 -3.97 8.29
CA GLY A 378 6.20 -2.81 8.83
C GLY A 378 6.42 -1.70 7.81
N ILE A 379 5.55 -1.60 6.79
CA ILE A 379 5.66 -0.59 5.73
C ILE A 379 5.45 0.82 6.33
N VAL A 380 6.24 1.79 5.87
CA VAL A 380 6.16 3.20 6.26
C VAL A 380 6.21 4.08 5.02
N GLY A 381 5.12 4.76 4.73
CA GLY A 381 4.90 5.44 3.46
C GLY A 381 3.61 4.95 2.81
N GLU A 382 3.68 4.61 1.54
CA GLU A 382 2.54 4.17 0.73
C GLU A 382 2.84 2.78 0.14
N CYS A 383 1.79 2.00 -0.07
CA CYS A 383 1.82 0.78 -0.86
C CYS A 383 0.45 0.45 -1.45
N ASN A 384 0.47 -0.34 -2.53
CA ASN A 384 -0.72 -0.94 -3.14
C ASN A 384 -0.84 -2.41 -2.71
N ILE A 385 -2.05 -2.87 -2.40
CA ILE A 385 -2.38 -4.29 -2.14
C ILE A 385 -3.52 -4.74 -3.06
N GLN A 386 -3.42 -5.96 -3.58
CA GLN A 386 -4.37 -6.52 -4.54
C GLN A 386 -5.01 -7.80 -4.00
N TYR A 387 -6.30 -7.95 -4.30
CA TYR A 387 -7.14 -9.06 -3.89
C TYR A 387 -7.83 -9.71 -5.08
N ALA A 388 -8.02 -11.02 -5.00
CA ALA A 388 -9.07 -11.71 -5.75
C ALA A 388 -10.21 -12.06 -4.79
N LEU A 389 -11.41 -11.54 -5.02
CA LEU A 389 -12.62 -11.79 -4.24
C LEU A 389 -13.60 -12.65 -5.04
N ASN A 390 -14.11 -13.72 -4.42
CA ASN A 390 -15.09 -14.59 -5.05
C ASN A 390 -16.40 -13.81 -5.30
N PRO A 391 -16.97 -13.84 -6.52
CA PRO A 391 -18.17 -13.06 -6.82
C PRO A 391 -19.44 -13.58 -6.10
N ASN A 392 -19.38 -14.78 -5.51
CA ASN A 392 -20.53 -15.45 -4.89
C ASN A 392 -20.34 -15.74 -3.39
N SER A 393 -19.21 -15.35 -2.80
CA SER A 393 -18.91 -15.58 -1.38
C SER A 393 -17.89 -14.56 -0.85
N GLU A 394 -17.68 -14.55 0.46
CA GLU A 394 -16.66 -13.71 1.11
C GLU A 394 -15.25 -14.32 1.05
N GLU A 395 -15.06 -15.40 0.28
CA GLU A 395 -13.73 -15.98 0.09
C GLU A 395 -12.86 -15.05 -0.75
N TYR A 396 -11.69 -14.70 -0.23
CA TYR A 396 -10.70 -13.91 -0.96
C TYR A 396 -9.29 -14.50 -0.82
N TYR A 397 -8.42 -14.08 -1.73
CA TYR A 397 -6.98 -14.31 -1.66
C TYR A 397 -6.23 -13.00 -1.87
N ILE A 398 -5.13 -12.82 -1.14
CA ILE A 398 -4.17 -11.75 -1.38
C ILE A 398 -3.31 -12.16 -2.57
N ILE A 399 -3.20 -11.27 -3.56
CA ILE A 399 -2.44 -11.53 -4.79
C ILE A 399 -1.00 -11.04 -4.65
N GLU A 400 -0.83 -9.79 -4.27
CA GLU A 400 0.48 -9.16 -4.04
C GLU A 400 0.36 -7.86 -3.23
N VAL A 401 1.50 -7.42 -2.69
CA VAL A 401 1.68 -6.08 -2.11
C VAL A 401 2.85 -5.43 -2.83
N ASN A 402 2.61 -4.26 -3.39
CA ASN A 402 3.65 -3.41 -3.98
C ASN A 402 4.07 -2.37 -2.94
N ALA A 403 5.18 -2.61 -2.23
CA ALA A 403 5.69 -1.74 -1.16
C ALA A 403 6.39 -0.46 -1.68
N ARG A 404 5.79 0.18 -2.68
CA ARG A 404 6.25 1.39 -3.36
C ARG A 404 5.07 2.09 -4.04
N LEU A 405 5.32 3.34 -4.43
CA LEU A 405 4.43 4.01 -5.37
C LEU A 405 4.32 3.21 -6.67
N SER A 406 3.16 3.34 -7.28
CA SER A 406 2.73 2.53 -8.41
C SER A 406 1.89 3.36 -9.37
N ARG A 407 1.51 2.76 -10.51
CA ARG A 407 0.51 3.34 -11.40
C ARG A 407 -0.84 3.51 -10.68
N SER A 408 -1.24 2.52 -9.89
CA SER A 408 -2.45 2.56 -9.06
C SER A 408 -2.41 3.73 -8.08
N SER A 409 -1.26 4.03 -7.46
CA SER A 409 -1.09 5.19 -6.58
C SER A 409 -1.21 6.54 -7.31
N ALA A 410 -0.72 6.63 -8.54
CA ALA A 410 -0.85 7.83 -9.36
C ALA A 410 -2.31 8.04 -9.77
N LEU A 411 -3.00 6.98 -10.21
CA LEU A 411 -4.43 6.98 -10.51
C LEU A 411 -5.24 7.40 -9.29
N ALA A 412 -5.03 6.77 -8.14
CA ALA A 412 -5.71 7.07 -6.89
C ALA A 412 -5.47 8.51 -6.43
N SER A 413 -4.26 9.04 -6.60
CA SER A 413 -3.97 10.45 -6.28
C SER A 413 -4.80 11.41 -7.14
N LYS A 414 -5.04 11.07 -8.40
CA LYS A 414 -5.88 11.86 -9.31
C LYS A 414 -7.37 11.65 -9.03
N ALA A 415 -7.77 10.43 -8.69
CA ALA A 415 -9.15 10.07 -8.40
C ALA A 415 -9.64 10.74 -7.11
N THR A 416 -8.80 10.83 -6.08
CA THR A 416 -9.20 11.31 -4.75
C THR A 416 -8.80 12.76 -4.47
N GLY A 417 -7.86 13.31 -5.24
CA GLY A 417 -7.17 14.56 -4.91
C GLY A 417 -6.17 14.44 -3.76
N TYR A 418 -5.97 13.24 -3.20
CA TYR A 418 -5.01 12.98 -2.12
C TYR A 418 -3.61 12.73 -2.70
N PRO A 419 -2.59 13.56 -2.43
CA PRO A 419 -1.29 13.45 -3.09
C PRO A 419 -0.40 12.37 -2.43
N LEU A 420 -0.66 11.09 -2.73
CA LEU A 420 -0.02 9.92 -2.09
C LEU A 420 1.51 10.01 -2.06
N ALA A 421 2.14 10.34 -3.18
CA ALA A 421 3.60 10.46 -3.27
C ALA A 421 4.17 11.57 -2.35
N TYR A 422 3.48 12.71 -2.28
CA TYR A 422 3.89 13.82 -1.41
C TYR A 422 3.78 13.41 0.07
N VAL A 423 2.67 12.77 0.45
CA VAL A 423 2.44 12.28 1.81
C VAL A 423 3.48 11.23 2.16
N ALA A 424 3.70 10.22 1.31
CA ALA A 424 4.70 9.18 1.52
C ALA A 424 6.11 9.75 1.76
N ALA A 425 6.49 10.81 1.04
CA ALA A 425 7.78 11.47 1.24
C ALA A 425 7.88 12.19 2.60
N LYS A 426 6.80 12.80 3.10
CA LYS A 426 6.75 13.37 4.47
C LYS A 426 6.80 12.26 5.54
N LEU A 427 6.10 11.15 5.31
CA LEU A 427 6.13 9.99 6.22
C LEU A 427 7.52 9.38 6.30
N ALA A 428 8.25 9.32 5.18
CA ALA A 428 9.63 8.86 5.12
C ALA A 428 10.61 9.73 5.94
N LEU A 429 10.22 10.97 6.29
CA LEU A 429 10.95 11.86 7.19
C LEU A 429 10.49 11.75 8.65
N GLY A 430 9.57 10.83 8.96
CA GLY A 430 9.03 10.64 10.30
C GLY A 430 7.94 11.63 10.71
N ILE A 431 7.37 12.39 9.77
CA ILE A 431 6.22 13.25 10.03
C ILE A 431 4.97 12.38 10.07
N GLY A 432 4.17 12.45 11.14
CA GLY A 432 2.95 11.64 11.28
C GLY A 432 1.81 12.14 10.39
N LEU A 433 0.90 11.25 10.00
CA LEU A 433 -0.27 11.57 9.17
C LEU A 433 -1.10 12.76 9.71
N PRO A 434 -1.40 12.85 11.02
CA PRO A 434 -2.13 14.00 11.58
C PRO A 434 -1.39 15.34 11.46
N ASN A 435 -0.07 15.31 11.28
CA ASN A 435 0.75 16.52 11.20
C ASN A 435 0.97 17.01 9.77
N ILE A 436 0.49 16.27 8.77
CA ILE A 436 0.53 16.67 7.37
C ILE A 436 -0.79 17.35 7.03
N ARG A 437 -0.74 18.58 6.52
CA ARG A 437 -1.95 19.33 6.13
C ARG A 437 -2.51 18.78 4.81
N ASN A 438 -3.83 18.64 4.74
CA ASN A 438 -4.50 18.36 3.47
C ASN A 438 -4.46 19.61 2.57
N SER A 439 -3.76 19.52 1.44
CA SER A 439 -3.58 20.63 0.50
C SER A 439 -4.86 21.01 -0.26
N VAL A 440 -5.89 20.18 -0.26
CA VAL A 440 -7.16 20.43 -0.96
C VAL A 440 -8.13 21.22 -0.08
N THR A 441 -8.31 20.78 1.18
CA THR A 441 -9.25 21.43 2.11
C THR A 441 -8.61 22.57 2.89
N GLU A 442 -7.28 22.56 3.02
CA GLU A 442 -6.46 23.48 3.81
C GLU A 442 -6.83 23.58 5.30
N LYS A 443 -7.83 22.86 5.78
CA LYS A 443 -8.31 22.92 7.17
C LYS A 443 -8.21 21.59 7.89
N THR A 444 -8.06 20.51 7.15
CA THR A 444 -7.94 19.16 7.71
C THR A 444 -6.53 18.61 7.53
N THR A 445 -6.28 17.43 8.09
CA THR A 445 -5.00 16.72 8.00
C THR A 445 -5.03 15.68 6.89
N ALA A 446 -3.89 15.04 6.60
CA ALA A 446 -3.79 13.91 5.70
C ALA A 446 -4.24 12.60 6.36
N CYS A 447 -4.58 12.59 7.65
CA CYS A 447 -5.04 11.41 8.37
C CYS A 447 -6.56 11.20 8.19
N PHE A 448 -6.99 10.90 6.96
CA PHE A 448 -8.38 10.60 6.63
C PHE A 448 -8.47 9.72 5.38
N GLU A 449 -9.58 9.02 5.22
CA GLU A 449 -9.92 8.28 4.00
C GLU A 449 -10.83 9.17 3.14
N PRO A 450 -10.42 9.56 1.92
CA PRO A 450 -11.24 10.35 1.00
C PRO A 450 -12.62 9.76 0.74
N SER A 451 -13.63 10.64 0.67
CA SER A 451 -14.97 10.30 0.21
C SER A 451 -15.20 10.94 -1.16
N LEU A 452 -15.67 10.15 -2.12
CA LEU A 452 -15.89 10.58 -3.50
C LEU A 452 -17.39 10.66 -3.77
N ASP A 453 -17.86 11.81 -4.23
CA ASP A 453 -19.25 12.05 -4.67
C ASP A 453 -19.41 11.93 -6.20
N TYR A 454 -18.44 11.26 -6.83
CA TYR A 454 -18.32 10.94 -8.24
C TYR A 454 -17.68 9.55 -8.42
N CYS A 455 -17.77 9.02 -9.63
CA CYS A 455 -17.12 7.80 -10.09
C CYS A 455 -15.98 8.17 -11.04
N VAL A 456 -14.85 7.51 -10.87
CA VAL A 456 -13.67 7.63 -11.73
C VAL A 456 -13.52 6.35 -12.52
N VAL A 457 -13.32 6.46 -13.83
CA VAL A 457 -13.09 5.31 -14.71
C VAL A 457 -11.74 5.47 -15.40
N LYS A 458 -10.85 4.50 -15.21
CA LYS A 458 -9.60 4.37 -15.96
C LYS A 458 -9.76 3.36 -17.08
N ILE A 459 -9.30 3.72 -18.28
CA ILE A 459 -9.24 2.83 -19.44
C ILE A 459 -7.80 2.80 -20.00
N PRO A 460 -7.21 1.63 -20.23
CA PRO A 460 -5.89 1.53 -20.85
C PRO A 460 -5.91 1.87 -22.35
N ARG A 461 -4.77 2.35 -22.84
CA ARG A 461 -4.54 2.69 -24.24
C ARG A 461 -3.53 1.73 -24.87
N TRP A 462 -3.93 1.06 -25.95
CA TRP A 462 -3.09 0.11 -26.68
C TRP A 462 -2.65 0.62 -28.05
N ASP A 463 -1.43 0.29 -28.47
CA ASP A 463 -0.94 0.61 -29.82
C ASP A 463 -0.49 -0.63 -30.59
N LEU A 464 -1.26 -1.72 -30.45
CA LEU A 464 -0.92 -3.04 -30.99
C LEU A 464 -0.93 -3.10 -32.52
N SER A 465 -1.64 -2.16 -33.18
CA SER A 465 -1.69 -2.07 -34.65
C SER A 465 -0.31 -1.85 -35.30
N LYS A 466 0.64 -1.28 -34.56
CA LYS A 466 2.02 -1.08 -35.03
C LYS A 466 2.83 -2.39 -35.12
N PHE A 467 2.36 -3.46 -34.48
CA PHE A 467 3.09 -4.71 -34.30
C PHE A 467 2.37 -5.91 -34.94
N HIS A 468 2.54 -6.11 -36.25
CA HIS A 468 1.87 -7.15 -37.05
C HIS A 468 2.09 -8.60 -36.56
N ARG A 469 3.15 -8.87 -35.78
CA ARG A 469 3.51 -10.20 -35.26
C ARG A 469 3.17 -10.40 -33.78
N VAL A 470 2.50 -9.43 -33.16
CA VAL A 470 2.15 -9.47 -31.73
C VAL A 470 0.67 -9.82 -31.59
N CYS A 471 0.36 -10.71 -30.65
CA CYS A 471 -1.02 -11.08 -30.32
C CYS A 471 -1.78 -9.88 -29.73
N THR A 472 -2.97 -9.60 -30.26
CA THR A 472 -3.84 -8.51 -29.81
C THR A 472 -4.66 -8.84 -28.56
N LYS A 473 -4.68 -10.11 -28.12
CA LYS A 473 -5.37 -10.51 -26.88
C LYS A 473 -4.64 -9.95 -25.66
N ILE A 474 -5.39 -9.36 -24.73
CA ILE A 474 -4.90 -8.92 -23.41
C ILE A 474 -5.00 -10.07 -22.40
N GLY A 475 -4.27 -9.94 -21.28
CA GLY A 475 -4.21 -10.95 -20.23
C GLY A 475 -3.35 -10.46 -19.07
N SER A 476 -2.70 -11.37 -18.35
CA SER A 476 -1.82 -11.06 -17.20
C SER A 476 -0.54 -10.31 -17.55
N SER A 477 -0.24 -10.11 -18.83
CA SER A 477 0.92 -9.37 -19.32
C SER A 477 0.49 -8.00 -19.86
N MET A 478 1.12 -6.94 -19.35
CA MET A 478 0.87 -5.59 -19.84
C MET A 478 1.36 -5.39 -21.27
N LYS A 479 0.53 -4.73 -22.08
CA LYS A 479 0.78 -4.30 -23.46
C LYS A 479 0.29 -2.89 -23.75
N SER A 480 -0.49 -2.31 -22.85
CA SER A 480 -0.91 -0.92 -22.89
C SER A 480 0.30 0.01 -22.81
N VAL A 481 0.22 1.10 -23.58
CA VAL A 481 1.27 2.13 -23.70
C VAL A 481 0.93 3.41 -22.94
N GLY A 482 -0.25 3.43 -22.32
CA GLY A 482 -0.76 4.55 -21.54
C GLY A 482 -2.16 4.24 -21.02
N GLU A 483 -2.79 5.25 -20.43
CA GLU A 483 -4.13 5.15 -19.85
C GLU A 483 -4.80 6.52 -19.88
N VAL A 484 -6.13 6.50 -19.82
CA VAL A 484 -6.97 7.70 -19.63
C VAL A 484 -7.79 7.53 -18.36
N MET A 485 -8.14 8.65 -17.74
CA MET A 485 -9.01 8.71 -16.57
C MET A 485 -10.12 9.71 -16.86
N ALA A 486 -11.38 9.31 -16.64
CA ALA A 486 -12.56 10.16 -16.72
C ALA A 486 -13.26 10.23 -15.35
N ILE A 487 -13.97 11.32 -15.11
CA ILE A 487 -14.74 11.55 -13.87
C ILE A 487 -16.18 11.90 -14.27
N GLY A 488 -17.13 11.16 -13.73
CA GLY A 488 -18.56 11.37 -13.94
C GLY A 488 -19.33 11.11 -12.64
N ARG A 489 -20.57 11.59 -12.52
CA ARG A 489 -21.42 11.30 -11.35
C ARG A 489 -22.25 10.03 -11.53
N LYS A 490 -22.16 9.42 -12.70
CA LYS A 490 -22.73 8.12 -13.06
C LYS A 490 -21.68 7.34 -13.84
N PHE A 491 -21.77 6.02 -13.82
CA PHE A 491 -20.80 5.18 -14.52
C PHE A 491 -20.84 5.36 -16.05
N GLU A 492 -22.02 5.67 -16.61
CA GLU A 492 -22.22 5.85 -18.06
C GLU A 492 -21.81 7.23 -18.60
N GLU A 493 -21.64 8.23 -17.73
CA GLU A 493 -21.16 9.59 -18.06
C GLU A 493 -19.65 9.59 -18.26
#